data_AF-A0A2E4Y9M1-F1
#
_entry.id   AF-A0A2E4Y9M1-F1
#
_cell.length_a   1.000
_cell.length_b   1.000
_cell.length_c   1.000
_cell.angle_alpha   90.00
_cell.angle_beta   90.00
_cell.angle_gamma   90.00
#
_symmetry.space_group_name_H-M   'P 1'
#
loop_
_entity.id
_entity.type
_entity.pdbx_description
1 polymer ?
#
loop_
_entity_poly.entity_id
_entity_poly.type
_entity_poly.pdbx_seq_one_letter_code
_entity_poly.pdbx_strand_id
1 'polypeptide(L)'
;MATITKHIGRHKGTGQRLSVVFMQIPEDKEHALVVYSDMLQDKFHDDFMAAITSPEGQSANHLHEALQRKTFWNGETMLQSLHSSGHLKKVPVDAVIMQPTPSQQIPLADILTEMDNIKEGAVEPSPDVGEMPGQRIDEQVALNSEMDNKAIAQNLLQQAVLLEDEAVKKRNEAVKYDPTLAQKAAEEPKRGRGRPKGTTKEAMSAKTTSAEV
;
A
#
# COMPACT_ATOMS: atom_id res chain seq x y z
N MET A 1 18.12 4.50 -13.50
CA MET A 1 17.05 4.38 -12.48
C MET A 1 16.39 3.03 -12.68
N ALA A 2 16.22 2.22 -11.63
CA ALA A 2 15.52 0.94 -11.77
C ALA A 2 14.02 1.20 -11.92
N THR A 3 13.44 0.78 -13.05
CA THR A 3 12.01 0.87 -13.30
C THR A 3 11.31 -0.28 -12.60
N ILE A 4 10.50 0.04 -11.58
CA ILE A 4 9.68 -0.94 -10.88
C ILE A 4 8.66 -1.50 -11.86
N THR A 5 8.59 -2.82 -11.97
CA THR A 5 7.70 -3.50 -12.92
C THR A 5 6.84 -4.53 -12.18
N LYS A 6 5.56 -4.23 -11.98
CA LYS A 6 4.67 -5.02 -11.10
C LYS A 6 4.36 -6.42 -11.64
N HIS A 7 4.22 -6.55 -12.96
CA HIS A 7 3.65 -7.75 -13.60
C HIS A 7 4.69 -8.77 -14.10
N ILE A 8 5.98 -8.52 -13.86
CA ILE A 8 7.05 -9.44 -14.23
C ILE A 8 7.35 -10.39 -13.06
N GLY A 9 7.50 -11.67 -13.39
CA GLY A 9 7.87 -12.70 -12.44
C GLY A 9 8.73 -13.79 -13.05
N ARG A 10 8.98 -14.81 -12.23
CA ARG A 10 9.64 -16.05 -12.61
C ARG A 10 8.86 -17.23 -12.10
N HIS A 11 8.97 -18.34 -12.83
CA HIS A 11 8.44 -19.61 -12.37
C HIS A 11 9.37 -20.22 -11.32
N LYS A 12 8.84 -20.64 -10.16
CA LYS A 12 9.60 -21.21 -9.05
C LYS A 12 10.33 -22.50 -9.42
N GLY A 13 9.75 -23.33 -10.30
CA GLY A 13 10.33 -24.62 -10.69
C GLY A 13 11.31 -24.56 -11.85
N THR A 14 11.04 -23.71 -12.86
CA THR A 14 11.84 -23.66 -14.11
C THR A 14 12.71 -22.42 -14.20
N GLY A 15 12.53 -21.43 -13.32
CA GLY A 15 13.26 -20.16 -13.33
C GLY A 15 13.02 -19.28 -14.55
N GLN A 16 12.15 -19.70 -15.47
CA GLN A 16 11.82 -18.98 -16.70
C GLN A 16 11.09 -17.68 -16.38
N ARG A 17 11.32 -16.67 -17.21
CA ARG A 17 10.66 -15.36 -17.06
C ARG A 17 9.23 -15.48 -17.55
N LEU A 18 8.32 -14.97 -16.74
CA LEU A 18 6.90 -14.96 -17.05
C LEU A 18 6.32 -13.60 -16.73
N SER A 19 5.20 -13.30 -17.36
CA SER A 19 4.36 -12.16 -17.02
C SER A 19 3.00 -12.66 -16.60
N VAL A 20 2.51 -12.15 -15.47
CA VAL A 20 1.23 -12.56 -14.90
C VAL A 20 0.14 -11.71 -15.54
N VAL A 21 -0.76 -12.36 -16.28
CA VAL A 21 -1.87 -11.67 -16.96
C VAL A 21 -3.08 -11.56 -16.04
N PHE A 22 -3.39 -12.67 -15.37
CA PHE A 22 -4.40 -12.75 -14.31
C PHE A 22 -3.77 -13.36 -13.06
N MET A 23 -3.90 -12.67 -11.94
CA MET A 23 -3.38 -13.16 -10.66
C MET A 23 -4.26 -14.28 -10.07
N GLN A 24 -5.57 -14.24 -10.36
CA GLN A 24 -6.54 -15.26 -9.96
C GLN A 24 -7.57 -15.45 -11.07
N ILE A 25 -8.02 -16.68 -11.30
CA ILE A 25 -9.12 -16.98 -12.20
C ILE A 25 -10.42 -16.94 -11.38
N PRO A 26 -11.52 -16.33 -11.88
CA PRO A 26 -12.78 -16.24 -11.13
C PRO A 26 -13.35 -17.60 -10.73
N GLU A 27 -13.14 -18.63 -11.55
CA GLU A 27 -13.58 -20.01 -11.30
C GLU A 27 -12.62 -20.78 -10.39
N ASP A 28 -11.32 -20.43 -10.37
CA ASP A 28 -10.27 -21.13 -9.62
C ASP A 28 -9.29 -20.11 -9.02
N LYS A 29 -9.50 -19.75 -7.75
CA LYS A 29 -8.67 -18.77 -7.03
C LYS A 29 -7.22 -19.22 -6.82
N GLU A 30 -6.97 -20.52 -6.81
CA GLU A 30 -5.65 -21.12 -6.61
C GLU A 30 -4.77 -21.11 -7.87
N HIS A 31 -5.33 -20.66 -9.00
CA HIS A 31 -4.64 -20.67 -10.28
C HIS A 31 -4.54 -19.27 -10.88
N ALA A 32 -3.35 -18.96 -11.37
CA ALA A 32 -3.04 -17.76 -12.13
C ALA A 32 -2.90 -18.08 -13.61
N LEU A 33 -3.13 -17.07 -14.46
CA LEU A 33 -2.88 -17.16 -15.89
C LEU A 33 -1.62 -16.38 -16.24
N VAL A 34 -0.62 -17.09 -16.73
CA VAL A 34 0.71 -16.54 -17.02
C VAL A 34 1.05 -16.69 -18.50
N VAL A 35 1.89 -15.78 -18.98
CA VAL A 35 2.51 -15.84 -20.30
C VAL A 35 4.02 -15.97 -20.10
N TYR A 36 4.61 -16.98 -20.72
CA TYR A 36 6.06 -17.15 -20.74
C TYR A 36 6.64 -16.26 -21.85
N SER A 37 7.30 -15.17 -21.45
CA SER A 37 7.89 -14.22 -22.41
C SER A 37 8.99 -14.88 -23.25
N ASP A 38 9.72 -15.85 -22.68
CA ASP A 38 10.79 -16.58 -23.39
C ASP A 38 10.27 -17.52 -24.51
N MET A 39 8.96 -17.83 -24.54
CA MET A 39 8.35 -18.68 -25.58
C MET A 39 7.76 -17.88 -26.74
N LEU A 40 7.66 -16.56 -26.59
CA LEU A 40 7.19 -15.68 -27.66
C LEU A 40 8.31 -15.48 -28.69
N GLN A 41 7.92 -15.32 -29.96
CA GLN A 41 8.87 -14.87 -30.98
C GLN A 41 9.31 -13.43 -30.70
N ASP A 42 10.55 -13.07 -31.06
CA ASP A 42 11.16 -11.77 -30.75
C ASP A 42 10.26 -10.56 -31.04
N LYS A 43 9.57 -10.54 -32.18
CA LYS A 43 8.67 -9.43 -32.53
C LYS A 43 7.48 -9.29 -31.57
N PHE A 44 6.90 -10.41 -31.15
CA PHE A 44 5.81 -10.39 -30.17
C PHE A 44 6.34 -10.10 -28.77
N HIS A 45 7.54 -10.58 -28.45
CA HIS A 45 8.20 -10.32 -27.17
C HIS A 45 8.42 -8.82 -26.95
N ASP A 46 8.98 -8.10 -27.92
CA ASP A 46 9.30 -6.68 -27.75
C ASP A 46 8.05 -5.82 -27.60
N ASP A 47 7.02 -6.06 -28.44
CA ASP A 47 5.72 -5.39 -28.33
C ASP A 47 5.06 -5.68 -26.97
N PHE A 48 5.11 -6.93 -26.52
CA PHE A 48 4.54 -7.34 -25.24
C PHE A 48 5.25 -6.71 -24.04
N MET A 49 6.59 -6.69 -24.06
CA MET A 49 7.38 -6.03 -23.02
C MET A 49 7.15 -4.52 -23.02
N ALA A 50 7.04 -3.88 -24.18
CA ALA A 50 6.69 -2.47 -24.29
C ALA A 50 5.30 -2.18 -23.71
N ALA A 51 4.32 -3.07 -23.94
CA ALA A 51 2.99 -2.96 -23.35
C ALA A 51 3.01 -3.11 -21.82
N ILE A 52 3.79 -4.04 -21.28
CA ILE A 52 3.93 -4.22 -19.82
C ILE A 52 4.56 -2.99 -19.17
N THR A 53 5.67 -2.50 -19.71
CA THR A 53 6.39 -1.35 -19.14
C THR A 53 5.67 -0.03 -19.36
N SER A 54 4.63 0.00 -20.21
CA SER A 54 3.82 1.20 -20.44
C SER A 54 3.11 1.69 -19.15
N PRO A 55 2.80 2.99 -19.04
CA PRO A 55 2.08 3.53 -17.88
C PRO A 55 0.74 2.84 -17.64
N GLU A 56 0.05 2.45 -18.72
CA GLU A 56 -1.21 1.71 -18.65
C GLU A 56 -1.02 0.30 -18.04
N GLY A 57 0.03 -0.40 -18.48
CA GLY A 57 0.39 -1.72 -17.94
C GLY A 57 0.75 -1.66 -16.46
N GLN A 58 1.51 -0.66 -16.02
CA GLN A 58 1.92 -0.50 -14.62
C GLN A 58 0.83 0.05 -13.70
N SER A 59 -0.15 0.79 -14.24
CA SER A 59 -1.26 1.36 -13.47
C SER A 59 -2.40 0.38 -13.29
N ALA A 60 -2.58 -0.57 -14.21
CA ALA A 60 -3.65 -1.56 -14.12
C ALA A 60 -3.41 -2.55 -12.96
N ASN A 61 -4.49 -2.86 -12.22
CA ASN A 61 -4.49 -3.91 -11.20
C ASN A 61 -4.30 -5.29 -11.82
N HIS A 62 -4.85 -5.49 -13.01
CA HIS A 62 -4.71 -6.71 -13.77
C HIS A 62 -4.19 -6.39 -15.17
N LEU A 63 -3.11 -7.08 -15.57
CA LEU A 63 -2.44 -6.81 -16.83
C LEU A 63 -3.35 -7.06 -18.06
N HIS A 64 -4.35 -7.96 -17.95
CA HIS A 64 -5.33 -8.18 -19.03
C HIS A 64 -6.03 -6.89 -19.48
N GLU A 65 -6.26 -5.93 -18.57
CA GLU A 65 -6.96 -4.69 -18.86
C GLU A 65 -6.12 -3.76 -19.74
N ALA A 66 -4.80 -3.82 -19.60
CA ALA A 66 -3.86 -3.14 -20.48
C ALA A 66 -3.71 -3.90 -21.81
N LEU A 67 -3.59 -5.23 -21.77
CA LEU A 67 -3.38 -6.06 -22.96
C LEU A 67 -4.59 -6.11 -23.91
N GLN A 68 -5.81 -5.95 -23.41
CA GLN A 68 -6.99 -5.84 -24.27
C GLN A 68 -7.06 -4.51 -25.03
N ARG A 69 -6.41 -3.46 -24.52
CA ARG A 69 -6.36 -2.13 -25.16
C ARG A 69 -5.20 -2.00 -26.13
N LYS A 70 -4.10 -2.70 -25.87
CA LYS A 70 -2.93 -2.74 -26.76
C LYS A 70 -3.13 -3.76 -27.88
N THR A 71 -2.53 -3.44 -29.02
CA THR A 71 -2.62 -4.21 -30.26
C THR A 71 -1.20 -4.60 -30.65
N PHE A 72 -0.99 -5.84 -31.12
CA PHE A 72 0.29 -6.24 -31.71
C PHE A 72 0.48 -5.59 -33.09
N TRP A 73 1.68 -5.69 -33.64
CA TRP A 73 1.99 -5.28 -35.02
C TRP A 73 1.05 -5.85 -36.09
N ASN A 74 0.36 -6.97 -35.81
CA ASN A 74 -0.59 -7.63 -36.71
C ASN A 74 -1.99 -6.99 -36.73
N GLY A 75 -2.28 -6.02 -35.87
CA GLY A 75 -3.60 -5.38 -35.79
C GLY A 75 -4.62 -6.10 -34.91
N GLU A 76 -4.27 -7.23 -34.30
CA GLU A 76 -5.10 -7.92 -33.30
C GLU A 76 -4.77 -7.46 -31.88
N THR A 77 -5.78 -7.48 -31.00
CA THR A 77 -5.55 -7.21 -29.58
C THR A 77 -4.56 -8.22 -29.00
N MET A 78 -3.65 -7.74 -28.15
CA MET A 78 -2.57 -8.60 -27.64
C MET A 78 -3.11 -9.82 -26.90
N LEU A 79 -4.17 -9.62 -26.11
CA LEU A 79 -4.82 -10.68 -25.36
C LEU A 79 -5.41 -11.78 -26.26
N GLN A 80 -6.10 -11.40 -27.34
CA GLN A 80 -6.71 -12.35 -28.27
C GLN A 80 -5.67 -13.16 -29.02
N SER A 81 -4.58 -12.51 -29.46
CA SER A 81 -3.49 -13.20 -30.15
C SER A 81 -2.79 -14.20 -29.23
N LEU A 82 -2.51 -13.82 -27.97
CA LEU A 82 -1.92 -14.70 -26.95
C LEU A 82 -2.81 -15.91 -26.61
N HIS A 83 -4.12 -15.71 -26.59
CA HIS A 83 -5.09 -16.78 -26.35
C HIS A 83 -5.17 -17.73 -27.55
N SER A 84 -5.31 -17.21 -28.76
CA SER A 84 -5.44 -18.00 -29.99
C SER A 84 -4.18 -18.80 -30.30
N SER A 85 -3.01 -18.27 -29.94
CA SER A 85 -1.71 -18.93 -30.10
C SER A 85 -1.36 -19.88 -28.94
N GLY A 86 -2.19 -19.96 -27.89
CA GLY A 86 -2.00 -20.90 -26.77
C GLY A 86 -0.85 -20.57 -25.82
N HIS A 87 -0.40 -19.32 -25.79
CA HIS A 87 0.69 -18.85 -24.91
C HIS A 87 0.22 -18.56 -23.47
N LEU A 88 -1.09 -18.48 -23.25
CA LEU A 88 -1.68 -18.39 -21.91
C LEU A 88 -1.65 -19.77 -21.25
N LYS A 89 -0.89 -19.90 -20.16
CA LYS A 89 -0.78 -21.13 -19.38
C LYS A 89 -1.36 -20.93 -17.99
N LYS A 90 -2.22 -21.86 -17.58
CA LYS A 90 -2.73 -21.96 -16.21
C LYS A 90 -1.61 -22.55 -15.35
N VAL A 91 -1.24 -21.84 -14.30
CA VAL A 91 -0.18 -22.22 -13.36
C VAL A 91 -0.70 -21.98 -11.94
N PRO A 92 -0.43 -22.88 -10.98
CA PRO A 92 -0.81 -22.64 -9.59
C PRO A 92 -0.09 -21.41 -9.04
N VAL A 93 -0.81 -20.64 -8.22
CA VAL A 93 -0.33 -19.40 -7.58
C VAL A 93 1.01 -19.61 -6.87
N ASP A 94 1.18 -20.72 -6.14
CA ASP A 94 2.40 -21.07 -5.40
C ASP A 94 3.65 -21.26 -6.26
N ALA A 95 3.48 -21.56 -7.54
CA ALA A 95 4.58 -21.76 -8.47
C ALA A 95 5.06 -20.46 -9.12
N VAL A 96 4.43 -19.32 -8.80
CA VAL A 96 4.76 -18.01 -9.38
C VAL A 96 5.42 -17.10 -8.34
N ILE A 97 6.56 -16.53 -8.71
CA ILE A 97 7.29 -15.53 -7.91
C ILE A 97 7.29 -14.23 -8.70
N MET A 98 6.73 -13.16 -8.14
CA MET A 98 6.82 -11.82 -8.69
C MET A 98 8.15 -11.16 -8.32
N GLN A 99 8.69 -10.36 -9.24
CA GLN A 99 9.95 -9.64 -9.04
C GLN A 99 9.77 -8.15 -9.39
N PRO A 100 9.15 -7.34 -8.50
CA PRO A 100 8.91 -5.91 -8.75
C PRO A 100 10.20 -5.13 -9.00
N THR A 101 11.27 -5.55 -8.32
CA THR A 101 12.65 -5.15 -8.56
C THR A 101 13.52 -6.39 -8.64
N PRO A 102 14.66 -6.36 -9.37
CA PRO A 102 15.53 -7.53 -9.49
C PRO A 102 16.11 -8.02 -8.16
N SER A 103 16.10 -7.19 -7.11
CA SER A 103 16.56 -7.54 -5.76
C SER A 103 15.48 -8.16 -4.88
N GLN A 104 14.19 -7.95 -5.20
CA GLN A 104 13.08 -8.40 -4.36
C GLN A 104 12.27 -9.47 -5.08
N GLN A 105 12.13 -10.62 -4.42
CA GLN A 105 11.34 -11.75 -4.92
C GLN A 105 10.22 -11.99 -3.92
N ILE A 106 8.98 -11.96 -4.39
CA ILE A 106 7.79 -12.11 -3.56
C ILE A 106 6.92 -13.21 -4.19
N PRO A 107 6.59 -14.29 -3.46
CA PRO A 107 5.63 -15.29 -3.90
C PRO A 107 4.27 -14.66 -4.21
N LEU A 108 3.58 -15.15 -5.24
CA LEU A 108 2.27 -14.61 -5.62
C LEU A 108 1.18 -14.90 -4.57
N ALA A 109 1.32 -16.00 -3.82
CA ALA A 109 0.43 -16.35 -2.70
C ALA A 109 0.40 -15.28 -1.60
N ASP A 110 1.57 -14.73 -1.24
CA ASP A 110 1.68 -13.68 -0.22
C ASP A 110 1.00 -12.39 -0.69
N ILE A 111 1.18 -12.04 -1.97
CA ILE A 111 0.56 -10.84 -2.56
C ILE A 111 -0.96 -10.97 -2.57
N LEU A 112 -1.51 -12.12 -2.96
CA LEU A 112 -2.96 -12.33 -2.94
C LEU A 112 -3.53 -12.24 -1.53
N THR A 113 -2.84 -12.83 -0.54
CA THR A 113 -3.23 -12.74 0.86
C THR A 113 -3.24 -11.30 1.34
N GLU A 114 -2.20 -10.51 1.04
CA GLU A 114 -2.18 -9.08 1.35
C GLU A 114 -3.30 -8.32 0.62
N MET A 115 -3.59 -8.62 -0.64
CA MET A 115 -4.65 -7.98 -1.40
C MET A 115 -6.04 -8.29 -0.85
N ASP A 116 -6.30 -9.52 -0.41
CA ASP A 116 -7.56 -9.90 0.24
C ASP A 116 -7.68 -9.23 1.62
N ASN A 117 -6.61 -9.18 2.41
CA ASN A 117 -6.59 -8.41 3.67
C ASN A 117 -6.86 -6.90 3.44
N ILE A 118 -6.37 -6.32 2.35
CA ILE A 118 -6.64 -4.91 2.00
C ILE A 118 -8.07 -4.71 1.51
N LYS A 119 -8.62 -5.66 0.74
CA LYS A 119 -10.01 -5.61 0.26
C LYS A 119 -11.03 -5.84 1.37
N GLU A 120 -10.75 -6.74 2.29
CA GLU A 120 -11.56 -6.98 3.49
C GLU A 120 -11.35 -5.88 4.54
N GLY A 121 -10.16 -5.26 4.58
CA GLY A 121 -9.78 -4.17 5.46
C GLY A 121 -10.39 -2.79 5.17
N ALA A 122 -11.44 -2.70 4.35
CA ALA A 122 -12.35 -1.54 4.37
C ALA A 122 -13.23 -1.51 5.65
N VAL A 123 -13.11 -2.50 6.53
CA VAL A 123 -13.62 -2.47 7.91
C VAL A 123 -12.52 -2.97 8.84
N GLU A 124 -11.92 -2.02 9.57
CA GLU A 124 -11.22 -2.14 10.86
C GLU A 124 -10.05 -3.17 11.03
N PRO A 125 -8.97 -2.80 11.74
CA PRO A 125 -7.87 -3.71 12.00
C PRO A 125 -8.33 -4.80 12.97
N SER A 126 -8.40 -6.05 12.51
CA SER A 126 -8.62 -7.18 13.41
C SER A 126 -7.28 -7.83 13.75
N PRO A 127 -6.93 -7.94 15.05
CA PRO A 127 -5.80 -8.76 15.50
C PRO A 127 -6.25 -10.22 15.55
N ASP A 128 -5.57 -11.09 14.80
CA ASP A 128 -5.76 -12.54 14.92
C ASP A 128 -4.81 -13.09 15.99
N VAL A 129 -5.38 -13.39 17.17
CA VAL A 129 -4.90 -14.48 18.03
C VAL A 129 -6.13 -15.17 18.64
N GLY A 130 -6.47 -16.33 18.08
CA GLY A 130 -6.78 -17.57 18.80
C GLY A 130 -7.79 -17.59 19.97
N GLU A 131 -8.80 -18.46 19.77
CA GLU A 131 -9.55 -19.25 20.77
C GLU A 131 -10.90 -18.72 21.34
N MET A 132 -11.92 -19.58 21.19
CA MET A 132 -13.24 -19.53 21.83
C MET A 132 -13.18 -20.09 23.28
N PRO A 133 -14.28 -20.11 24.09
CA PRO A 133 -15.43 -19.22 24.24
C PRO A 133 -15.65 -18.75 25.72
N GLY A 134 -16.34 -17.61 25.89
CA GLY A 134 -17.28 -17.40 27.00
C GLY A 134 -16.74 -16.90 28.35
N GLN A 135 -17.24 -15.71 28.73
CA GLN A 135 -17.24 -15.13 30.09
C GLN A 135 -15.95 -14.45 30.59
N ARG A 136 -15.59 -13.30 29.99
CA ARG A 136 -14.93 -12.14 30.67
C ARG A 136 -14.68 -10.98 29.69
N ILE A 137 -15.74 -10.43 29.12
CA ILE A 137 -15.60 -9.40 28.08
C ILE A 137 -15.42 -8.00 28.69
N ASP A 138 -15.96 -7.72 29.88
CA ASP A 138 -15.99 -6.33 30.40
C ASP A 138 -14.67 -5.82 31.03
N GLU A 139 -13.82 -6.67 31.61
CA GLU A 139 -12.54 -6.23 32.21
C GLU A 139 -11.37 -6.17 31.19
N GLN A 140 -11.43 -6.94 30.10
CA GLN A 140 -10.36 -6.96 29.09
C GLN A 140 -10.49 -5.83 28.06
N VAL A 141 -11.71 -5.36 27.78
CA VAL A 141 -11.93 -4.25 26.83
C VAL A 141 -11.41 -2.93 27.40
N ALA A 142 -11.46 -2.72 28.72
CA ALA A 142 -10.88 -1.55 29.37
C ALA A 142 -9.35 -1.53 29.31
N LEU A 143 -8.70 -2.65 29.57
CA LEU A 143 -7.23 -2.78 29.48
C LEU A 143 -6.73 -2.70 28.03
N ASN A 144 -7.44 -3.28 27.06
CA ASN A 144 -7.10 -3.18 25.65
C ASN A 144 -7.27 -1.75 25.13
N SER A 145 -8.34 -1.04 25.52
CA SER A 145 -8.54 0.37 25.15
C SER A 145 -7.45 1.28 25.72
N GLU A 146 -6.97 1.03 26.94
CA GLU A 146 -5.84 1.77 27.53
C GLU A 146 -4.50 1.41 26.89
N MET A 147 -4.30 0.15 26.49
CA MET A 147 -3.08 -0.29 25.80
C MET A 147 -3.02 0.28 24.38
N ASP A 148 -4.15 0.36 23.67
CA ASP A 148 -4.29 1.01 22.37
C ASP A 148 -4.07 2.52 22.48
N ASN A 149 -4.67 3.19 23.48
CA ASN A 149 -4.44 4.62 23.71
C ASN A 149 -2.97 4.91 24.04
N LYS A 150 -2.29 4.03 24.78
CA LYS A 150 -0.86 4.18 25.10
C LYS A 150 0.02 3.96 23.87
N ALA A 151 -0.31 2.99 23.02
CA ALA A 151 0.41 2.74 21.76
C ALA A 151 0.24 3.93 20.77
N ILE A 152 -0.98 4.45 20.64
CA ILE A 152 -1.27 5.64 19.84
C ILE A 152 -0.51 6.86 20.40
N ALA A 153 -0.49 7.04 21.72
CA ALA A 153 0.26 8.13 22.36
C ALA A 153 1.78 8.02 22.14
N GLN A 154 2.34 6.81 22.21
CA GLN A 154 3.77 6.58 21.93
C GLN A 154 4.10 6.85 20.46
N ASN A 155 3.23 6.46 19.55
CA ASN A 155 3.40 6.73 18.12
C ASN A 155 3.34 8.25 17.83
N LEU A 156 2.37 8.96 18.43
CA LEU A 156 2.26 10.42 18.32
C LEU A 156 3.49 11.13 18.91
N LEU A 157 4.05 10.64 20.01
CA LEU A 157 5.29 11.17 20.58
C LEU A 157 6.48 10.94 19.65
N GLN A 158 6.61 9.76 19.03
CA GLN A 158 7.65 9.49 18.05
C GLN A 158 7.54 10.41 16.82
N GLN A 159 6.32 10.64 16.33
CA GLN A 159 6.08 11.58 15.23
C GLN A 159 6.48 13.02 15.64
N ALA A 160 6.18 13.44 16.87
CA ALA A 160 6.54 14.77 17.35
C ALA A 160 8.07 14.96 17.43
N VAL A 161 8.80 13.98 17.97
CA VAL A 161 10.28 14.02 18.05
C VAL A 161 10.91 14.11 16.67
N LEU A 162 10.40 13.35 15.70
CA LEU A 162 10.86 13.40 14.32
C LEU A 162 10.63 14.79 13.70
N LEU A 163 9.44 15.36 13.90
CA LEU A 163 9.08 16.69 13.39
C LEU A 163 9.92 17.81 14.02
N GLU A 164 10.30 17.69 15.29
CA GLU A 164 11.20 18.64 15.95
C GLU A 164 12.61 18.60 15.34
N ASP A 165 13.15 17.40 15.11
CA ASP A 165 14.45 17.25 14.45
C ASP A 165 14.45 17.83 13.02
N GLU A 166 13.39 17.56 12.25
CA GLU A 166 13.21 18.16 10.92
C GLU A 166 13.09 19.69 10.98
N ALA A 167 12.39 20.23 11.98
CA ALA A 167 12.25 21.67 12.17
C ALA A 167 13.62 22.32 12.49
N VAL A 168 14.44 21.70 13.34
CA VAL A 168 15.79 22.18 13.65
C VAL A 168 16.68 22.18 12.40
N LYS A 169 16.65 21.09 11.62
CA LYS A 169 17.40 21.00 10.35
C LYS A 169 17.01 22.12 9.39
N LYS A 170 15.72 22.34 9.17
CA LYS A 170 15.21 23.41 8.30
C LYS A 170 15.60 24.80 8.78
N ARG A 171 15.64 25.03 10.10
CA ARG A 171 16.11 26.31 10.68
C ARG A 171 17.60 26.54 10.41
N ASN A 172 18.43 25.51 10.61
CA ASN A 172 19.86 25.60 10.33
C ASN A 172 20.14 25.84 8.84
N GLU A 173 19.39 25.18 7.96
CA GLU A 173 19.46 25.44 6.52
C GLU A 173 19.04 26.88 6.19
N ALA A 174 17.92 27.36 6.73
CA ALA A 174 17.47 28.73 6.51
C ALA A 174 18.51 29.78 6.95
N VAL A 175 19.18 29.56 8.09
CA VAL A 175 20.27 30.43 8.58
C VAL A 175 21.51 30.37 7.68
N LYS A 176 21.79 29.20 7.09
CA LYS A 176 22.87 29.04 6.10
C LYS A 176 22.58 29.83 4.81
N TYR A 177 21.33 29.91 4.40
CA TYR A 177 20.91 30.64 3.19
C TYR A 177 20.81 32.15 3.41
N ASP A 178 20.35 32.60 4.58
CA ASP A 178 20.29 34.02 4.92
C ASP A 178 20.69 34.25 6.39
N PRO A 179 21.87 34.84 6.65
CA PRO A 179 22.38 35.05 8.00
C PRO A 179 21.58 36.09 8.79
N THR A 180 20.74 36.92 8.15
CA THR A 180 19.87 37.89 8.84
C THR A 180 18.66 37.22 9.50
N LEU A 181 18.29 36.01 9.07
CA LEU A 181 17.17 35.23 9.63
C LEU A 181 17.53 34.48 10.93
N ALA A 182 18.78 34.57 11.39
CA ALA A 182 19.25 33.97 12.64
C ALA A 182 18.40 34.35 13.86
N GLN A 183 17.88 35.59 13.91
CA GLN A 183 17.02 36.05 15.01
C GLN A 183 15.64 35.35 14.99
N LYS A 184 15.08 35.05 13.81
CA LYS A 184 13.81 34.30 13.66
C LYS A 184 14.00 32.79 13.79
N ALA A 185 15.21 32.29 13.54
CA ALA A 185 15.58 30.88 13.74
C ALA A 185 15.86 30.56 15.23
N ALA A 186 16.19 31.56 16.05
CA ALA A 186 16.35 31.39 17.50
C ALA A 186 15.04 31.59 18.29
N GLU A 187 14.05 32.31 17.74
CA GLU A 187 12.79 32.60 18.43
C GLU A 187 11.87 31.35 18.44
N GLU A 188 11.68 30.70 19.58
CA GLU A 188 10.77 29.55 19.71
C GLU A 188 9.36 29.89 19.21
N PRO A 189 8.63 28.94 18.61
CA PRO A 189 7.27 29.19 18.13
C PRO A 189 6.41 29.66 19.29
N LYS A 190 5.97 30.94 19.24
CA LYS A 190 5.05 31.52 20.22
C LYS A 190 3.82 30.61 20.29
N ARG A 191 3.69 29.86 21.38
CA ARG A 191 2.53 29.01 21.67
C ARG A 191 1.31 29.88 21.47
N GLY A 192 0.50 29.56 20.46
CA GLY A 192 -0.66 30.36 20.08
C GLY A 192 -1.48 30.67 21.33
N ARG A 193 -1.96 31.92 21.46
CA ARG A 193 -2.86 32.33 22.55
C ARG A 193 -3.92 31.25 22.71
N GLY A 194 -3.84 30.51 23.82
CA GLY A 194 -4.81 29.47 24.14
C GLY A 194 -6.21 30.07 24.08
N ARG A 195 -7.16 29.26 23.60
CA ARG A 195 -8.58 29.58 23.66
C ARG A 195 -8.91 30.07 25.08
N PRO A 196 -9.56 31.24 25.25
CA PRO A 196 -9.78 31.81 26.57
C PRO A 196 -10.49 30.78 27.48
N LYS A 197 -10.02 30.67 28.73
CA LYS A 197 -10.64 29.84 29.77
C LYS A 197 -12.08 30.31 29.97
N GLY A 198 -13.03 29.60 29.39
CA GLY A 198 -14.45 30.00 29.45
C GLY A 198 -15.38 29.30 28.47
N THR A 199 -14.87 28.58 27.47
CA THR A 199 -15.73 27.87 26.49
C THR A 199 -15.88 26.38 26.76
N THR A 200 -15.54 25.89 27.95
CA THR A 200 -15.80 24.50 28.34
C THR A 200 -17.28 24.38 28.73
N LYS A 201 -18.00 23.38 28.19
CA LYS A 201 -19.42 23.10 28.48
C LYS A 201 -19.73 23.06 30.00
N GLU A 202 -18.76 22.68 30.82
CA GLU A 202 -18.88 22.63 32.29
C GLU A 202 -19.13 24.00 32.93
N ALA A 203 -18.55 25.08 32.40
CA ALA A 203 -18.76 26.44 32.93
C ALA A 203 -20.14 27.02 32.56
N MET A 204 -20.72 26.58 31.43
CA MET A 204 -22.09 26.95 31.02
C MET A 204 -23.14 26.18 31.82
N SER A 205 -22.88 24.93 32.20
CA SER A 205 -23.82 24.14 33.01
C SER A 205 -23.92 24.65 34.45
N ALA A 206 -22.81 25.08 35.06
CA ALA A 206 -22.81 25.62 36.43
C ALA A 206 -23.61 26.94 36.57
N LYS A 207 -23.66 27.75 35.50
CA LYS A 207 -24.41 29.02 35.51
C LYS A 207 -25.92 28.81 35.35
N THR A 208 -26.35 27.75 34.67
CA THR A 208 -27.78 27.45 34.50
C THR A 208 -28.39 26.85 35.77
N THR A 209 -27.64 26.05 36.53
CA THR A 209 -28.14 25.47 37.80
C THR A 209 -28.20 26.48 38.95
N SER A 210 -27.53 27.64 38.82
CA SER A 210 -27.49 28.68 39.86
C SER A 210 -28.59 29.76 39.69
N ALA A 211 -29.52 29.57 38.75
CA ALA A 211 -30.59 30.53 38.45
C ALA A 211 -32.00 30.00 38.76
N GLU A 212 -32.13 28.81 39.36
CA GLU A 212 -33.41 28.23 39.76
C GLU A 212 -33.34 27.67 41.19
N VAL A 213 -33.12 28.56 42.18
CA VAL A 213 -33.59 28.49 43.58
C VAL A 213 -33.74 29.90 44.11
#